data_AF-A0A0A2B5H1-F1
#
_entry.id   AF-A0A0A2B5H1-F1
#
_cell.length_a   1.000
_cell.length_b   1.000
_cell.length_c   1.000
_cell.angle_alpha   90.00
_cell.angle_beta   90.00
_cell.angle_gamma   90.00
#
_symmetry.space_group_name_H-M   'P 1'
#
loop_
_entity.id
_entity.type
_entity.pdbx_description
1 polymer ?
#
loop_
_entity_poly.entity_id
_entity_poly.type
_entity_poly.pdbx_seq_one_letter_code
_entity_poly.pdbx_strand_id
1 'polypeptide(L)' 'MIGIQNSSNKSKINFLKNETIKLPISFIIGTNFICGSLIGTFLKININKRNL' A
#
# COMPACT_ATOMS: atom_id res chain seq x y z
N MET A 1 0.98 -12.59 -12.22
CA MET A 1 0.38 -12.19 -10.93
C MET A 1 0.50 -13.26 -9.83
N ILE A 2 1.27 -14.34 -10.00
CA ILE A 2 1.35 -15.43 -9.00
C ILE A 2 2.37 -15.12 -7.88
N GLY A 3 3.44 -14.37 -8.17
CA GLY A 3 4.53 -14.13 -7.22
C GLY A 3 4.20 -13.24 -6.01
N ILE A 4 3.31 -12.24 -6.15
CA ILE A 4 2.96 -11.33 -5.05
C ILE A 4 2.11 -12.03 -3.98
N GLN A 5 1.25 -12.97 -4.39
CA GLN A 5 0.37 -13.72 -3.51
C GLN A 5 1.05 -14.99 -2.97
N ASN A 6 1.96 -15.60 -3.74
CA ASN A 6 2.64 -16.84 -3.40
C ASN A 6 4.06 -16.61 -2.84
N SER A 7 4.23 -15.60 -1.97
CA SER A 7 5.48 -15.37 -1.26
C SER A 7 5.50 -16.11 0.08
N SER A 8 6.66 -16.71 0.39
CA SER A 8 6.92 -17.43 1.64
C SER A 8 6.99 -16.51 2.85
N ASN A 9 7.41 -15.26 2.65
CA ASN A 9 7.55 -14.28 3.71
C ASN A 9 6.23 -13.53 3.94
N LYS A 10 5.59 -13.86 5.08
CA LYS A 10 4.29 -13.32 5.48
C LYS A 10 4.39 -12.57 6.80
N SER A 11 3.69 -11.45 6.92
CA SER A 11 3.58 -10.66 8.15
C SER A 11 2.15 -10.70 8.69
N LYS A 12 2.01 -10.64 10.03
CA LYS A 12 0.70 -10.46 10.68
C LYS A 12 0.33 -8.99 10.58
N ILE A 13 -0.82 -8.69 10.00
CA ILE A 13 -1.36 -7.34 9.96
C ILE A 13 -2.78 -7.31 10.49
N ASN A 14 -3.16 -6.20 11.11
CA ASN A 14 -4.53 -5.95 11.51
C ASN A 14 -5.29 -5.46 10.27
N PHE A 15 -6.21 -6.28 9.75
CA PHE A 15 -6.87 -5.99 8.49
C PHE A 15 -8.12 -5.15 8.69
N LEU A 16 -9.13 -5.69 9.40
CA LEU A 16 -10.39 -5.02 9.72
C LEU A 16 -10.88 -5.43 11.10
N LYS A 17 -11.44 -4.49 11.88
CA LYS A 17 -12.05 -4.73 13.20
C LYS A 17 -11.25 -5.68 14.12
N ASN A 18 -9.96 -5.39 14.30
CA ASN A 18 -9.04 -6.16 15.14
C ASN A 18 -8.79 -7.62 14.69
N GLU A 19 -9.24 -8.01 13.50
CA GLU A 19 -8.87 -9.29 12.91
C GLU A 19 -7.45 -9.22 12.35
N THR A 20 -6.58 -10.06 12.90
CA THR A 20 -5.20 -10.20 12.45
C THR A 20 -5.09 -11.37 11.49
N ILE A 21 -4.62 -11.10 10.26
CA ILE A 21 -4.38 -12.12 9.24
C ILE A 21 -2.91 -12.07 8.77
N LYS A 22 -2.38 -13.23 8.35
CA LYS A 22 -1.03 -13.31 7.77
C LYS A 22 -1.10 -13.05 6.27
N LEU A 23 -0.51 -11.96 5.80
CA LEU A 23 -0.38 -11.70 4.37
C LEU A 23 1.07 -11.70 3.90
N PRO A 24 1.31 -12.06 2.63
CA PRO A 24 2.59 -11.85 1.97
C PRO A 24 3.05 -10.39 2.05
N ILE A 25 4.33 -10.15 2.33
CA ILE A 25 4.89 -8.78 2.40
C ILE A 25 4.77 -8.07 1.05
N SER A 26 4.96 -8.80 -0.05
CA SER A 26 4.75 -8.32 -1.42
C SER A 26 3.34 -7.82 -1.67
N PHE A 27 2.33 -8.47 -1.07
CA PHE A 27 0.93 -8.02 -1.17
C PHE A 27 0.76 -6.65 -0.50
N ILE A 28 1.28 -6.50 0.72
CA ILE A 28 1.21 -5.24 1.47
C ILE A 28 1.85 -4.10 0.67
N ILE A 29 3.05 -4.32 0.11
CA ILE A 29 3.76 -3.33 -0.72
C ILE A 29 2.95 -2.96 -1.96
N GLY A 30 2.40 -3.96 -2.67
CA GLY A 30 1.56 -3.73 -3.85
C GLY A 30 0.33 -2.88 -3.53
N THR A 31 -0.37 -3.20 -2.44
CA THR A 31 -1.51 -2.39 -1.99
C THR A 31 -1.11 -0.98 -1.61
N ASN A 32 0.05 -0.80 -0.97
CA ASN A 32 0.53 0.53 -0.59
C ASN A 32 0.87 1.40 -1.80
N PHE A 33 1.46 0.80 -2.85
CA PHE A 33 1.73 1.49 -4.12
C PHE A 33 0.44 1.94 -4.81
N ILE A 34 -0.55 1.05 -4.90
CA ILE A 34 -1.86 1.36 -5.52
C ILE A 34 -2.57 2.45 -4.71
N CYS A 35 -2.66 2.31 -3.38
CA CYS A 35 -3.26 3.32 -2.51
C CYS A 35 -2.54 4.67 -2.64
N GLY A 36 -1.21 4.70 -2.60
CA GLY A 36 -0.44 5.93 -2.78
C GLY A 36 -0.66 6.58 -4.14
N SER A 37 -0.77 5.78 -5.20
CA SER A 37 -1.06 6.27 -6.56
C SER A 37 -2.46 6.87 -6.65
N LEU A 38 -3.46 6.20 -6.07
CA LEU A 38 -4.84 6.71 -6.01
C LEU A 38 -4.90 8.00 -5.18
N ILE A 39 -4.27 8.02 -4.00
CA ILE A 39 -4.17 9.19 -3.13
C ILE A 39 -3.53 10.36 -3.89
N GLY A 40 -2.40 10.16 -4.58
CA GLY A 40 -1.77 11.20 -5.38
C GLY A 40 -2.59 11.64 -6.60
N THR A 41 -3.44 10.76 -7.14
CA THR A 41 -4.34 11.11 -8.25
C THR A 41 -5.55 11.91 -7.78
N PHE A 42 -6.13 11.57 -6.63
CA PHE A 42 -7.33 12.22 -6.08
C PHE A 42 -7.01 13.49 -5.28
N LEU A 43 -5.88 13.52 -4.57
CA LEU A 43 -5.41 14.72 -3.90
C LEU A 43 -4.75 15.62 -4.92
N LYS A 44 -5.43 16.71 -5.29
CA LYS A 44 -4.83 17.79 -6.07
C LYS A 44 -3.83 18.55 -5.18
N ILE A 45 -2.63 18.00 -5.01
CA ILE A 45 -1.57 18.63 -4.23
C ILE A 45 -1.10 19.85 -5.01
N ASN A 46 -1.60 21.04 -4.64
CA ASN A 46 -1.12 22.29 -5.22
C ASN A 46 0.21 22.66 -4.58
N ILE A 47 1.30 22.07 -5.10
CA ILE A 47 2.66 22.40 -4.67
C ILE A 47 2.95 23.82 -5.14
N ASN A 48 2.73 24.80 -4.27
CA ASN A 48 3.04 26.19 -4.57
C ASN A 48 4.57 26.32 -4.64
N LYS A 49 5.11 26.30 -5.86
CA LYS A 49 6.54 26.45 -6.12
C LYS A 49 6.91 27.90 -5.80
N ARG A 50 7.32 28.16 -4.55
CA ARG A 50 8.02 29.40 -4.23
C ARG A 50 9.37 29.33 -4.95
N ASN A 51 9.51 30.15 -6.00
CA ASN A 51 10.82 30.43 -6.58
C ASN A 51 11.64 31.13 -5.49
N LEU A 52 12.71 30.47 -5.05
CA LEU A 52 13.78 31.05 -4.24
C LEU A 52 14.65 31.94 -5.11
#